data_AF-A0A7C8EF29-F1
#
_entry.id   AF-A0A7C8EF29-F1
#
_cell.length_a   1.000
_cell.length_b   1.000
_cell.length_c   1.000
_cell.angle_alpha   90.00
_cell.angle_beta   90.00
_cell.angle_gamma   90.00
#
_symmetry.space_group_name_H-M   'P 1'
#
loop_
_entity.id
_entity.type
_entity.pdbx_description
1 polymer ?
#
loop_
_entity_poly.entity_id
_entity_poly.type
_entity_poly.pdbx_seq_one_letter_code
_entity_poly.pdbx_strand_id
1 'polypeptide(L)' 'MNLTDYQAKYISYELTRRFPPDSVEKLTAALVDAQVDLNPHQIDAALFAFRSPLSKGALLADEVG' A
#
# COMPACT_ATOMS: atom_id res chain seq x y z
N MET A 1 15.39 -22.97 -9.08
CA MET A 1 15.80 -21.56 -9.05
C MET A 1 16.70 -21.40 -7.84
N ASN A 2 18.04 -21.33 -8.00
CA ASN A 2 18.96 -21.22 -6.87
C ASN A 2 19.17 -19.75 -6.54
N LEU A 3 18.79 -19.36 -5.32
CA LEU A 3 18.91 -18.01 -4.82
C LEU A 3 20.28 -17.84 -4.16
N THR A 4 21.02 -16.79 -4.50
CA THR A 4 22.31 -16.49 -3.84
C THR A 4 22.07 -15.92 -2.44
N ASP A 5 23.06 -16.04 -1.55
CA ASP A 5 22.96 -15.48 -0.19
C ASP A 5 22.63 -13.97 -0.19
N TYR A 6 23.16 -13.24 -1.17
CA TYR A 6 22.85 -11.83 -1.38
C TYR A 6 21.37 -11.61 -1.73
N GLN A 7 20.83 -12.40 -2.66
CA GLN A 7 19.42 -12.34 -3.04
C GLN A 7 18.52 -12.73 -1.86
N ALA A 8 18.90 -13.73 -1.07
CA ALA A 8 18.12 -14.19 0.07
C ALA A 8 18.01 -13.09 1.13
N LYS A 9 19.13 -12.41 1.41
CA LYS A 9 19.18 -11.26 2.32
C LYS A 9 18.35 -10.10 1.79
N TYR A 10 18.45 -9.77 0.50
CA TYR A 10 17.69 -8.70 -0.12
C TYR A 10 16.18 -8.96 -0.05
N ILE A 11 15.73 -10.14 -0.46
CA ILE A 11 14.30 -10.51 -0.42
C ILE A 11 13.78 -10.53 1.01
N SER A 12 14.54 -11.08 1.96
CA SER A 12 14.16 -11.08 3.37
C SER A 12 13.99 -9.66 3.92
N TYR A 13 14.88 -8.74 3.52
CA TYR A 13 14.75 -7.33 3.88
C TYR A 13 13.50 -6.69 3.27
N GLU A 14 13.24 -6.89 1.97
CA GLU A 14 12.05 -6.36 1.31
C GLU A 14 10.75 -6.88 1.95
N LEU A 15 10.69 -8.16 2.32
CA LEU A 15 9.51 -8.77 2.97
C LEU A 15 9.27 -8.30 4.41
N THR A 16 10.33 -7.90 5.12
CA THR A 16 10.25 -7.52 6.55
C THR A 16 10.31 -6.02 6.80
N ARG A 17 10.60 -5.23 5.76
CA ARG A 17 10.67 -3.77 5.86
C ARG A 17 9.31 -3.21 6.22
N ARG A 18 9.27 -2.40 7.29
CA ARG A 18 8.07 -1.68 7.71
C ARG A 18 8.06 -0.30 7.06
N PHE A 19 6.91 0.07 6.52
CA PHE A 19 6.68 1.37 5.93
C PHE A 19 5.93 2.29 6.92
N PRO A 20 6.23 3.59 6.92
CA PRO A 20 5.41 4.59 7.61
C PRO A 20 3.93 4.47 7.22
N PRO A 21 2.98 4.77 8.14
CA PRO A 21 1.55 4.62 7.87
C PRO A 21 1.02 5.51 6.73
N ASP A 22 1.74 6.58 6.41
CA ASP A 22 1.47 7.57 5.37
C ASP A 22 2.21 7.28 4.04
N SER A 23 2.99 6.20 3.98
CA SER A 23 3.77 5.83 2.79
C SER A 23 2.93 5.04 1.78
N VAL A 24 3.15 5.32 0.50
CA VAL A 24 2.44 4.69 -0.63
C VAL A 24 2.73 3.19 -0.69
N GLU A 25 3.91 2.78 -0.25
CA GLU A 25 4.38 1.40 -0.23
C GLU A 25 3.59 0.51 0.73
N LYS A 26 3.08 1.07 1.83
CA LYS A 26 2.19 0.35 2.74
C LYS A 26 0.83 0.08 2.10
N LEU A 27 0.34 1.02 1.30
CA LEU A 27 -0.88 0.85 0.51
C LEU A 27 -0.68 -0.21 -0.55
N THR A 28 0.43 -0.16 -1.30
CA THR A 28 0.71 -1.16 -2.35
C THR A 28 0.84 -2.58 -1.77
N ALA A 29 1.50 -2.76 -0.62
CA ALA A 29 1.56 -4.08 0.02
C ALA A 29 0.18 -4.63 0.42
N ALA A 30 -0.72 -3.78 0.93
CA ALA A 30 -2.09 -4.18 1.26
C ALA A 30 -2.96 -4.43 0.02
N LEU A 31 -2.73 -3.67 -1.05
CA LEU A 31 -3.48 -3.78 -2.32
C LEU A 31 -3.02 -4.98 -3.17
N VAL A 32 -1.76 -5.41 -3.08
CA VAL A 32 -1.26 -6.57 -3.83
C VAL A 32 -1.95 -7.87 -3.40
N ASP A 33 -2.32 -8.00 -2.12
CA ASP A 33 -3.09 -9.15 -1.62
C ASP A 33 -4.58 -9.05 -1.95
N ALA A 34 -5.12 -7.83 -2.09
CA ALA A 34 -6.49 -7.61 -2.50
C ALA A 34 -6.55 -7.75 -4.03
N GLN A 35 -7.05 -8.87 -4.56
CA GLN A 35 -7.29 -9.09 -6.00
C GLN A 35 -8.39 -8.16 -6.57
N VAL A 36 -8.25 -6.86 -6.39
CA VAL A 36 -9.21 -5.82 -6.74
C VAL A 36 -8.61 -5.03 -7.90
N ASP A 37 -9.31 -4.98 -9.02
CA ASP A 37 -8.93 -4.13 -10.14
C ASP A 37 -9.30 -2.69 -9.76
N LEU A 38 -8.30 -1.87 -9.44
CA LEU A 38 -8.48 -0.52 -8.92
C LEU A 38 -8.22 0.52 -10.01
N ASN A 39 -9.15 1.45 -10.17
CA ASN A 39 -8.94 2.59 -11.05
C ASN A 39 -8.02 3.64 -10.39
N PRO A 40 -7.25 4.41 -11.17
CA PRO A 40 -6.29 5.39 -10.64
C PRO A 40 -6.85 6.34 -9.58
N HIS A 41 -8.08 6.84 -9.76
CA HIS A 41 -8.73 7.74 -8.80
C HIS A 41 -9.05 7.08 -7.44
N GLN A 42 -9.28 5.76 -7.41
CA GLN A 42 -9.54 5.01 -6.17
C GLN A 42 -8.26 4.88 -5.33
N ILE A 43 -7.10 4.80 -5.99
CA ILE A 43 -5.79 4.84 -5.33
C ILE A 43 -5.59 6.22 -4.69
N ASP A 44 -5.90 7.30 -5.42
CA ASP A 44 -5.81 8.66 -4.89
C ASP A 44 -6.75 8.90 -3.69
N ALA A 45 -7.96 8.34 -3.72
CA ALA A 45 -8.92 8.38 -2.61
C ALA A 45 -8.40 7.64 -1.36
N ALA A 46 -7.83 6.46 -1.53
CA ALA A 46 -7.20 5.72 -0.43
C ALA A 46 -6.02 6.51 0.16
N LEU A 47 -5.13 7.04 -0.69
CA LEU A 47 -4.00 7.87 -0.26
C LEU A 47 -4.45 9.12 0.50
N PHE A 48 -5.54 9.77 0.06
CA PHE A 48 -6.14 10.89 0.79
C PHE A 48 -6.59 10.49 2.20
N ALA A 49 -7.23 9.33 2.34
CA ALA A 49 -7.65 8.82 3.64
C ALA A 49 -6.46 8.51 4.58
N PHE A 50 -5.38 7.92 4.06
CA PHE A 50 -4.16 7.64 4.83
C PHE A 50 -3.38 8.90 5.22
N ARG A 51 -3.42 9.95 4.39
CA ARG A 51 -2.74 11.22 4.66
C ARG A 51 -3.48 12.14 5.61
N SER A 52 -4.73 11.84 5.99
CA SER A 52 -5.52 12.67 6.91
C SER A 52 -4.80 12.72 8.27
N PRO A 53 -4.13 13.84 8.61
CA PRO A 53 -3.17 13.91 9.72
C PRO A 53 -3.87 14.09 11.07
N LEU A 54 -5.18 14.33 11.03
CA LEU A 54 -6.04 14.40 12.20
C LEU A 54 -6.83 13.09 12.19
N SER A 55 -6.67 12.28 13.23
CA SER A 55 -7.26 10.93 13.41
C SER A 55 -8.79 10.86 13.41
N LYS A 56 -9.47 11.83 12.77
CA LYS A 56 -10.92 11.98 12.63
C LYS A 56 -11.48 11.23 11.42
N GLY A 57 -10.63 10.55 10.65
CA GLY A 57 -11.02 9.82 9.44
C GLY A 57 -11.12 10.70 8.19
N ALA A 58 -11.54 10.10 7.09
CA ALA A 58 -11.77 10.77 5.81
C ALA A 58 -13.14 10.35 5.25
N LEU A 59 -13.84 11.28 4.60
CA LEU A 59 -15.12 11.03 3.93
C LEU A 59 -14.86 10.95 2.42
N LEU A 60 -15.14 9.78 1.84
CA LEU A 60 -15.08 9.56 0.40
C LEU A 60 -16.51 9.56 -0.13
N ALA A 61 -16.81 10.50 -1.02
CA ALA A 61 -18.10 10.61 -1.70
C ALA A 61 -17.89 10.33 -3.20
N ASP A 62 -17.48 9.11 -3.50
CA ASP A 62 -17.30 8.65 -4.89
C ASP A 62 -18.64 8.18 -5.47
N GLU A 63 -18.76 8.21 -6.80
CA GLU A 63 -19.94 7.72 -7.50
C GLU A 63 -20.08 6.19 -7.37
N VAL A 64 -21.32 5.70 -7.37
CA VAL A 64 -21.59 4.26 -7.33
C VAL A 64 -21.47 3.66 -8.73
N GLY A 65 -20.38 2.92 -8.96
CA GLY A 65 -20.23 1.83 -9.95
C GLY A 65 -20.56 2.17 -11.40
#